data_AF-A0A960FI98-F1
#
_entry.id   AF-A0A960FI98-F1
#
_cell.length_a   1.000
_cell.length_b   1.000
_cell.length_c   1.000
_cell.angle_alpha   90.00
_cell.angle_beta   90.00
_cell.angle_gamma   90.00
#
_symmetry.space_group_name_H-M   'P 1'
#
loop_
_entity.id
_entity.type
_entity.pdbx_description
1 polymer ?
#
loop_
_entity_poly.entity_id
_entity_poly.type
_entity_poly.pdbx_seq_one_letter_code
_entity_poly.pdbx_strand_id
1 'polypeptide(L)'
;MDFDAAVKAHSAWKQKLANYIEEPDGSLEAGLVSRDDRCELGQWLHGEGRTQSSTTYEDLLTAHAGFHRCAGDLVDRINRGERVDPEVSLGATSEFGRRSLECITLIVSMKRLALGIAADGLGLRTLRNFMFALYTLIVALAGASVYGLVSGGHDGAQTVFFAVGLFCAVGGGVGLGLGWRVLAADIRRRQELESQNEATMVRESAENAEMAAKVDSLLAAIGRAAEGDLNVEVEVRGTDPLGRLGSGVGKLLVDLRSNIRRIAGSSETLAAAAEQLQAVSQQMGSAAAQSSSQAHVASDAASGVATDVNSATHAADELSMSISEIAQSAASATDVARAAVVAARDMEHDVARLRSSSQEIGDIVQTITSIAEQTNLLALNATIEAARAGEAGAGFAVVANEVKELANATARATDDIARKVDMIRSATEDSTATIARIVGTIDQIAEIQTTIASAVEEQAAVTSEIARSMTNAEGGMSSISTSITEVASATGAAATGARDTAQASEELSRMAGDLRELVDAFTF
;
A
#
# COMPACT_ATOMS: atom_id res chain seq x y z
N MET A 1 8.45 -75.96 19.73
CA MET A 1 7.75 -74.67 19.65
C MET A 1 6.26 -74.92 19.43
N ASP A 2 5.40 -74.16 20.11
CA ASP A 2 3.97 -74.13 19.79
C ASP A 2 3.72 -73.15 18.63
N PHE A 3 3.53 -73.71 17.42
CA PHE A 3 3.29 -72.90 16.23
C PHE A 3 1.92 -72.19 16.25
N ASP A 4 0.94 -72.69 17.01
CA ASP A 4 -0.37 -72.03 17.14
C ASP A 4 -0.27 -70.80 18.04
N ALA A 5 0.50 -70.90 19.13
CA ALA A 5 0.84 -69.75 19.96
C ALA A 5 1.62 -68.69 19.15
N ALA A 6 2.55 -69.12 18.29
CA ALA A 6 3.32 -68.22 17.43
C ALA A 6 2.45 -67.46 16.43
N VAL A 7 1.55 -68.14 15.71
CA VAL A 7 0.60 -67.48 14.79
C VAL A 7 -0.27 -66.47 15.53
N LYS A 8 -0.82 -66.86 16.70
CA LYS A 8 -1.67 -65.98 17.50
C LYS A 8 -0.91 -64.74 17.97
N ALA A 9 0.32 -64.90 18.47
CA ALA A 9 1.17 -63.79 18.90
C ALA A 9 1.52 -62.85 17.74
N HIS A 10 1.80 -63.41 16.56
CA HIS A 10 2.14 -62.64 15.36
C HIS A 10 0.93 -61.88 14.79
N SER A 11 -0.27 -62.47 14.80
CA SER A 11 -1.51 -61.78 14.41
C SER A 11 -1.93 -60.68 15.40
N ALA A 12 -1.62 -60.83 16.69
CA ALA A 12 -1.94 -59.83 17.71
C ALA A 12 -1.16 -58.51 17.54
N TRP A 13 -0.02 -58.53 16.85
CA TRP A 13 0.78 -57.34 16.61
C TRP A 13 0.06 -56.26 15.79
N LYS A 14 -0.82 -56.65 14.86
CA LYS A 14 -1.63 -55.69 14.11
C LYS A 14 -2.53 -54.88 15.04
N GLN A 15 -3.18 -55.53 16.01
CA GLN A 15 -4.00 -54.84 17.00
C GLN A 15 -3.14 -53.99 17.96
N LYS A 16 -1.98 -54.51 18.36
CA LYS A 16 -1.06 -53.79 19.25
C LYS A 16 -0.54 -52.49 18.62
N LEU A 17 -0.20 -52.50 17.34
CA LEU A 17 0.20 -51.31 16.59
C LEU A 17 -0.98 -50.36 16.32
N ALA A 18 -2.17 -50.90 16.00
CA ALA A 18 -3.37 -50.06 15.82
C ALA A 18 -3.67 -49.24 17.08
N ASN A 19 -3.66 -49.89 18.26
CA ASN A 19 -3.85 -49.21 19.54
C ASN A 19 -2.77 -48.15 19.79
N TYR A 20 -1.50 -48.44 19.45
CA TYR A 20 -0.39 -47.51 19.64
C TYR A 20 -0.42 -46.30 18.68
N ILE A 21 -0.99 -46.46 17.48
CA ILE A 21 -1.21 -45.35 16.54
C ILE A 21 -2.30 -44.41 17.07
N GLU A 22 -3.37 -44.97 17.63
CA GLU A 22 -4.49 -44.20 18.19
C GLU A 22 -4.11 -43.44 19.47
N GLU A 23 -3.35 -44.09 20.37
CA GLU A 23 -2.89 -43.50 21.63
C GLU A 23 -1.40 -43.84 21.88
N PRO A 24 -0.46 -43.00 21.39
CA PRO A 24 0.97 -43.20 21.61
C PRO A 24 1.34 -42.94 23.07
N ASP A 25 1.44 -44.00 23.87
CA ASP A 25 1.73 -43.97 25.31
C ASP A 25 3.22 -44.11 25.65
N GLY A 26 4.09 -44.25 24.64
CA GLY A 26 5.53 -44.48 24.80
C GLY A 26 5.89 -45.91 25.24
N SER A 27 4.93 -46.84 25.28
CA SER A 27 5.17 -48.24 25.66
C SER A 27 5.97 -49.04 24.64
N LEU A 28 6.11 -48.55 23.39
CA LEU A 28 6.86 -49.21 22.32
C LEU A 28 8.11 -48.41 21.93
N GLU A 29 9.27 -49.03 22.17
CA GLU A 29 10.57 -48.53 21.72
C GLU A 29 10.93 -49.11 20.35
N ALA A 30 11.05 -48.26 19.33
CA ALA A 30 11.31 -48.68 17.94
C ALA A 30 12.51 -49.64 17.80
N GLY A 31 13.62 -49.35 18.49
CA GLY A 31 14.83 -50.18 18.45
C GLY A 31 14.64 -51.59 19.04
N LEU A 32 13.75 -51.75 20.03
CA LEU A 32 13.40 -53.06 20.58
C LEU A 32 12.41 -53.81 19.69
N VAL A 33 11.47 -53.11 19.05
CA VAL A 33 10.49 -53.70 18.14
C VAL A 33 11.14 -54.21 16.85
N SER A 34 12.14 -53.48 16.33
CA SER A 34 12.90 -53.87 15.13
C SER A 34 13.73 -55.14 15.29
N ARG A 35 13.94 -55.62 16.52
CA ARG A 35 14.71 -56.82 16.80
C ARG A 35 13.86 -58.07 16.69
N ASP A 36 14.17 -58.90 15.71
CA ASP A 36 13.49 -60.15 15.41
C ASP A 36 13.94 -61.32 16.31
N ASP A 37 14.86 -61.11 17.24
CA ASP A 37 15.38 -62.12 18.18
C ASP A 37 14.73 -62.07 19.57
N ARG A 38 13.84 -61.09 19.82
CA ARG A 38 13.28 -60.85 21.15
C ARG A 38 11.95 -61.56 21.42
N CYS A 39 11.12 -61.78 20.40
CA CYS A 39 9.84 -62.47 20.54
C CYS A 39 10.04 -64.00 20.64
N GLU A 40 9.04 -64.74 21.11
CA GLU A 40 9.12 -66.20 21.32
C GLU A 40 9.49 -66.96 20.04
N LEU A 41 8.93 -66.55 18.89
CA LEU A 41 9.29 -67.08 17.57
C LEU A 41 10.72 -66.73 17.17
N GLY A 42 11.12 -65.48 17.41
CA GLY A 42 12.48 -65.01 17.18
C GLY A 42 13.54 -65.77 17.97
N GLN A 43 13.30 -65.99 19.26
CA GLN A 43 14.18 -66.76 20.13
C GLN A 43 14.31 -68.21 19.65
N TRP A 44 13.22 -68.80 19.16
CA TRP A 44 13.26 -70.12 18.57
C TRP A 44 14.01 -70.14 17.23
N LEU A 45 13.72 -69.22 16.30
CA LEU A 45 14.40 -69.07 15.01
C LEU A 45 15.91 -68.82 15.17
N HIS A 46 16.33 -68.03 16.15
CA HIS A 46 17.75 -67.79 16.40
C HIS A 46 18.42 -68.81 17.33
N GLY A 47 17.64 -69.73 17.91
CA GLY A 47 18.08 -70.76 18.86
C GLY A 47 17.85 -72.19 18.33
N GLU A 48 16.95 -72.94 18.98
CA GLU A 48 16.67 -74.35 18.68
C GLU A 48 16.20 -74.61 17.24
N GLY A 49 15.56 -73.64 16.59
CA GLY A 49 15.06 -73.75 15.23
C GLY A 49 16.15 -73.91 14.18
N ARG A 50 17.40 -73.48 14.46
CA ARG A 50 18.54 -73.56 13.52
C ARG A 50 18.89 -74.98 13.06
N THR A 51 18.43 -76.01 13.77
CA THR A 51 18.63 -77.40 13.35
C THR A 51 17.70 -77.83 12.21
N GLN A 52 16.70 -77.01 11.84
CA GLN A 52 15.78 -77.26 10.73
C GLN A 52 16.41 -76.81 9.40
N SER A 53 17.03 -77.74 8.65
CA SER A 53 17.62 -77.44 7.34
C SER A 53 16.58 -77.56 6.21
N SER A 54 15.59 -76.67 6.19
CA SER A 54 14.58 -76.61 5.12
C SER A 54 14.53 -75.23 4.47
N THR A 55 14.17 -75.17 3.19
CA THR A 55 13.96 -73.89 2.49
C THR A 55 12.88 -73.05 3.16
N THR A 56 11.82 -73.69 3.65
CA THR A 56 10.73 -73.03 4.38
C THR A 56 11.20 -72.38 5.69
N TYR A 57 12.22 -72.94 6.35
CA TYR A 57 12.80 -72.35 7.55
C TYR A 57 13.59 -71.06 7.23
N GLU A 58 14.42 -71.05 6.19
CA GLU A 58 15.18 -69.87 5.76
C GLU A 58 14.25 -68.75 5.26
N ASP A 59 13.19 -69.11 4.53
CA ASP A 59 12.16 -68.17 4.10
C ASP A 59 11.44 -67.55 5.31
N LEU A 60 11.13 -68.36 6.33
CA LEU A 60 10.50 -67.88 7.56
C LEU A 60 11.42 -66.93 8.35
N LEU A 61 12.71 -67.25 8.47
CA LEU A 61 13.69 -66.40 9.14
C LEU A 61 13.76 -65.02 8.46
N THR A 62 13.80 -65.01 7.13
CA THR A 62 13.86 -63.77 6.33
C THR A 62 12.58 -62.94 6.45
N ALA A 63 11.41 -63.59 6.31
CA ALA A 63 10.11 -62.93 6.42
C ALA A 63 9.87 -62.35 7.82
N HIS A 64 10.27 -63.08 8.86
CA HIS A 64 10.16 -62.66 10.26
C HIS A 64 11.00 -61.42 10.56
N ALA A 65 12.26 -61.39 10.10
CA ALA A 65 13.12 -60.22 10.23
C ALA A 65 12.56 -59.00 9.47
N GLY A 66 11.97 -59.22 8.29
CA GLY A 66 11.30 -58.17 7.52
C GLY A 66 10.08 -57.57 8.22
N PHE A 67 9.27 -58.42 8.87
CA PHE A 67 8.12 -57.99 9.66
C PHE A 67 8.53 -57.08 10.82
N HIS A 68 9.54 -57.48 11.59
CA HIS A 68 10.00 -56.71 12.76
C HIS A 68 10.60 -55.35 12.38
N ARG A 69 11.40 -55.27 11.30
CA ARG A 69 11.90 -53.98 10.79
C ARG A 69 10.76 -53.04 10.40
N CYS A 70 9.78 -53.55 9.64
CA CYS A 70 8.63 -52.76 9.22
C CYS A 70 7.80 -52.26 10.43
N ALA A 71 7.60 -53.11 11.45
CA ALA A 71 6.92 -52.73 12.68
C ALA A 71 7.69 -51.63 13.46
N GLY A 72 9.02 -51.74 13.54
CA GLY A 72 9.83 -50.76 14.25
C GLY A 72 9.96 -49.43 13.52
N ASP A 73 10.04 -49.43 12.19
CA ASP A 73 10.01 -48.21 11.37
C ASP A 73 8.69 -47.45 11.56
N LEU A 74 7.57 -48.17 11.67
CA LEU A 74 6.26 -47.57 11.94
C LEU A 74 6.22 -46.93 13.33
N VAL A 75 6.76 -47.59 14.35
CA VAL A 75 6.87 -47.06 15.72
C VAL A 75 7.81 -45.85 15.78
N ASP A 76 8.94 -45.86 15.06
CA ASP A 76 9.87 -44.72 15.01
C ASP A 76 9.19 -43.47 14.43
N ARG A 77 8.44 -43.63 13.35
CA ARG A 77 7.66 -42.54 12.74
C ARG A 77 6.62 -41.96 13.70
N ILE A 78 5.87 -42.82 14.39
CA ILE A 78 4.88 -42.40 15.40
C ILE A 78 5.57 -41.66 16.55
N ASN A 79 6.69 -42.19 17.05
CA ASN A 79 7.46 -41.58 18.16
C ASN A 79 8.08 -40.23 17.78
N ARG A 80 8.34 -39.98 16.49
CA ARG A 80 8.77 -38.69 15.95
C ARG A 80 7.62 -37.68 15.77
N GLY A 81 6.39 -38.08 16.10
CA GLY A 81 5.19 -37.25 15.98
C GLY A 81 4.59 -37.22 14.58
N GLU A 82 4.96 -38.16 13.70
CA GLU A 82 4.31 -38.28 12.39
C GLU A 82 2.88 -38.81 12.55
N ARG A 83 1.93 -38.18 11.85
CA ARG A 83 0.55 -38.64 11.80
C ARG A 83 0.44 -39.82 10.84
N VAL A 84 0.25 -41.02 11.41
CA VAL A 84 0.13 -42.27 10.67
C VAL A 84 -1.34 -42.69 10.60
N ASP A 85 -1.83 -43.01 9.40
CA ASP A 85 -3.18 -43.56 9.21
C ASP A 85 -3.17 -45.09 9.45
N PRO A 86 -3.97 -45.61 10.40
CA PRO A 86 -4.05 -47.05 10.68
C PRO A 86 -4.55 -47.89 9.51
N GLU A 87 -5.52 -47.42 8.71
CA GLU A 87 -6.10 -48.20 7.62
C GLU A 87 -5.11 -48.37 6.47
N VAL A 88 -4.33 -47.31 6.18
CA VAL A 88 -3.30 -47.32 5.12
C VAL A 88 -2.07 -48.10 5.58
N SER A 89 -1.65 -47.95 6.83
CA SER A 89 -0.36 -48.48 7.30
C SER A 89 -0.44 -49.93 7.79
N LEU A 90 -1.62 -50.41 8.21
CA LEU A 90 -1.86 -51.78 8.69
C LEU A 90 -2.81 -52.59 7.79
N GLY A 91 -3.29 -52.00 6.68
CA GLY A 91 -4.17 -52.63 5.72
C GLY A 91 -3.56 -53.87 5.03
N ALA A 92 -4.40 -54.71 4.41
CA ALA A 92 -3.94 -55.94 3.75
C ALA A 92 -2.96 -55.69 2.57
N THR A 93 -3.03 -54.50 1.97
CA THR A 93 -2.15 -54.05 0.87
C THR A 93 -0.93 -53.25 1.35
N SER A 94 -0.85 -52.92 2.64
CA SER A 94 0.29 -52.21 3.22
C SER A 94 1.53 -53.10 3.26
N GLU A 95 2.71 -52.49 3.33
CA GLU A 95 3.95 -53.24 3.48
C GLU A 95 3.93 -54.11 4.74
N PHE A 96 3.45 -53.55 5.88
CA PHE A 96 3.27 -54.30 7.12
C PHE A 96 2.31 -55.48 6.95
N GLY A 97 1.14 -55.26 6.33
CA GLY A 97 0.13 -56.29 6.10
C GLY A 97 0.64 -57.44 5.24
N ARG A 98 1.36 -57.13 4.16
CA ARG A 98 2.00 -58.13 3.29
C ARG A 98 3.06 -58.94 4.02
N ARG A 99 3.94 -58.28 4.78
CA ARG A 99 4.99 -58.96 5.58
C ARG A 99 4.42 -59.82 6.69
N SER A 100 3.34 -59.36 7.35
CA SER A 100 2.64 -60.11 8.39
C SER A 100 2.00 -61.39 7.84
N LEU A 101 1.32 -61.30 6.68
CA LEU A 101 0.69 -62.45 6.04
C LEU A 101 1.72 -63.46 5.51
N GLU A 102 2.82 -62.96 4.93
CA GLU A 102 3.97 -63.78 4.50
C GLU A 102 4.53 -64.60 5.66
N CYS A 103 4.79 -63.96 6.80
CA CYS A 103 5.29 -64.65 8.00
C CYS A 103 4.29 -65.69 8.52
N ILE A 104 3.00 -65.35 8.67
CA ILE A 104 1.96 -66.29 9.15
C ILE A 104 1.84 -67.51 8.23
N THR A 105 1.89 -67.31 6.90
CA THR A 105 1.79 -68.40 5.93
C THR A 105 2.97 -69.38 6.04
N LEU A 106 4.17 -68.85 6.27
CA LEU A 106 5.37 -69.65 6.47
C LEU A 106 5.37 -70.38 7.82
N ILE A 107 4.86 -69.76 8.89
CA ILE A 107 4.66 -70.42 10.20
C ILE A 107 3.70 -71.62 10.05
N VAL A 108 2.58 -71.46 9.35
CA VAL A 108 1.62 -72.55 9.09
C VAL A 108 2.22 -73.65 8.22
N SER A 109 3.06 -73.28 7.24
CA SER A 109 3.75 -74.24 6.38
C SER A 109 4.77 -75.05 7.17
N MET A 110 5.54 -74.41 8.06
CA MET A 110 6.45 -75.07 9.00
C MET A 110 5.69 -76.01 9.96
N LYS A 111 4.50 -75.62 10.44
CA LYS A 111 3.64 -76.49 11.25
C LYS A 111 3.23 -77.75 10.50
N ARG A 112 2.84 -77.63 9.22
CA ARG A 112 2.44 -78.79 8.38
C ARG A 112 3.60 -79.75 8.14
N LEU A 113 4.81 -79.21 7.90
CA LEU A 113 6.03 -80.00 7.75
C LEU A 113 6.39 -80.72 9.06
N ALA A 114 6.31 -80.03 10.20
CA ALA A 114 6.57 -80.62 11.52
C ALA A 114 5.57 -81.73 11.89
N LEU A 115 4.35 -81.70 11.33
CA LEU A 115 3.31 -82.73 11.52
C LEU A 115 3.34 -83.85 10.47
N GLY A 116 4.27 -83.83 9.51
CA GLY A 116 4.44 -84.89 8.50
C GLY A 116 3.30 -85.00 7.47
N ILE A 117 2.52 -83.93 7.27
CA ILE A 117 1.37 -83.93 6.36
C ILE A 117 1.86 -83.55 4.95
N ALA A 118 2.35 -84.53 4.20
CA ALA A 118 2.61 -84.40 2.76
C ALA A 118 1.30 -84.53 1.97
N ALA A 119 1.07 -83.64 1.01
CA ALA A 119 -0.12 -83.61 0.18
C ALA A 119 -0.08 -84.71 -0.90
N ASP A 120 -0.76 -85.85 -0.66
CA ASP A 120 -0.96 -86.90 -1.66
C ASP A 120 -2.45 -87.16 -1.91
N GLY A 121 -2.88 -86.89 -3.14
CA GLY A 121 -4.21 -87.21 -3.66
C GLY A 121 -4.37 -88.71 -3.96
N LEU A 122 -5.31 -89.36 -3.26
CA LEU A 122 -5.75 -90.73 -3.52
C LEU A 122 -6.56 -90.81 -4.82
N GLY A 123 -6.35 -91.86 -5.64
CA GLY A 123 -7.40 -92.27 -6.59
C GLY A 123 -7.07 -93.06 -7.86
N LEU A 124 -5.82 -93.47 -8.15
CA LEU A 124 -5.54 -94.22 -9.40
C LEU A 124 -4.79 -95.56 -9.27
N ARG A 125 -4.14 -95.83 -8.12
CA ARG A 125 -3.42 -97.10 -7.93
C ARG A 125 -4.33 -98.30 -7.59
N THR A 126 -5.48 -98.06 -6.97
CA THR A 126 -6.42 -99.13 -6.57
C THR A 126 -7.29 -99.62 -7.73
N LEU A 127 -7.54 -98.79 -8.75
CA LEU A 127 -8.37 -99.14 -9.91
C LEU A 127 -7.62 -100.00 -10.94
N ARG A 128 -6.30 -99.79 -11.08
CA ARG A 128 -5.45 -100.50 -12.05
C ARG A 128 -5.21 -101.96 -11.69
N ASN A 129 -5.14 -102.29 -10.39
CA ASN A 129 -4.88 -103.66 -9.93
C ASN A 129 -6.12 -104.56 -10.03
N PHE A 130 -7.34 -103.99 -10.03
CA PHE A 130 -8.59 -104.76 -10.16
C PHE A 130 -8.85 -105.19 -11.62
N MET A 131 -8.50 -104.34 -12.60
CA MET A 131 -8.68 -104.63 -14.02
C MET A 131 -7.70 -105.69 -14.58
N PHE A 132 -6.51 -105.83 -14.00
CA PHE A 132 -5.49 -106.78 -14.47
C PHE A 132 -5.74 -108.24 -14.02
N ALA A 133 -6.41 -108.42 -12.88
CA ALA A 133 -6.75 -109.75 -12.33
C ALA A 133 -7.95 -110.40 -13.05
N LEU A 134 -8.88 -109.60 -13.59
CA LEU A 134 -10.07 -110.09 -14.31
C LEU A 134 -9.72 -110.59 -15.73
N TYR A 135 -8.74 -109.96 -16.38
CA TYR A 135 -8.29 -110.32 -17.73
C TYR A 135 -7.51 -111.65 -17.77
N THR A 136 -6.73 -111.94 -16.72
CA THR A 136 -5.91 -113.16 -16.64
C THR A 136 -6.73 -114.43 -16.35
N LEU A 137 -7.89 -114.32 -15.70
CA LEU A 137 -8.80 -115.45 -15.44
C LEU A 137 -9.58 -115.88 -16.70
N ILE A 138 -9.95 -114.93 -17.57
CA ILE A 138 -10.72 -115.18 -18.80
C ILE A 138 -9.88 -115.89 -19.87
N VAL A 139 -8.58 -115.56 -19.97
CA VAL A 139 -7.66 -116.20 -20.93
C VAL A 139 -7.28 -117.63 -20.50
N ALA A 140 -7.20 -117.91 -19.21
CA ALA A 140 -6.88 -119.24 -18.68
C ALA A 140 -8.00 -120.28 -18.92
N LEU A 141 -9.27 -119.85 -18.91
CA LEU A 141 -10.42 -120.73 -19.16
C LEU A 141 -10.68 -121.02 -20.65
N ALA A 142 -10.22 -120.15 -21.56
CA ALA A 142 -10.31 -120.36 -23.01
C ALA A 142 -9.22 -121.28 -23.58
N GLY A 143 -8.10 -121.48 -22.85
CA GLY A 143 -7.02 -122.38 -23.28
C GLY A 143 -7.28 -123.87 -23.03
N ALA A 144 -8.09 -124.21 -22.02
CA ALA A 144 -8.39 -125.60 -21.66
C ALA A 144 -9.37 -126.29 -22.62
N SER A 145 -10.17 -125.52 -23.36
CA SER A 145 -11.19 -126.01 -24.30
C SER A 145 -10.64 -126.38 -25.69
N VAL A 146 -9.43 -125.95 -26.06
CA VAL A 146 -8.80 -126.31 -27.34
C VAL A 146 -8.05 -127.66 -27.26
N TYR A 147 -7.56 -128.04 -26.08
CA TYR A 147 -6.84 -129.31 -25.89
C TYR A 147 -7.77 -130.53 -25.97
N GLY A 148 -9.03 -130.41 -25.55
CA GLY A 148 -10.02 -131.49 -25.63
C GLY A 148 -10.55 -131.77 -27.04
N LEU A 149 -10.40 -130.83 -27.99
CA LEU A 149 -10.92 -130.97 -29.35
C LEU A 149 -9.96 -131.73 -30.30
N VAL A 150 -8.72 -132.03 -29.86
CA VAL A 150 -7.68 -132.68 -30.68
C VAL A 150 -7.49 -134.17 -30.34
N SER A 151 -8.00 -134.66 -29.20
CA SER A 151 -7.72 -136.02 -28.70
C SER A 151 -8.77 -137.09 -28.98
N GLY A 152 -9.67 -136.88 -29.95
CA GLY A 152 -10.54 -137.89 -30.60
C GLY A 152 -10.96 -139.13 -29.79
N GLY A 153 -12.13 -139.08 -29.14
CA GLY A 153 -12.78 -140.25 -28.54
C GLY A 153 -14.25 -139.95 -28.19
N HIS A 154 -15.17 -140.68 -28.82
CA HIS A 154 -16.63 -140.52 -28.74
C HIS A 154 -17.21 -140.88 -27.37
N ASP A 155 -17.82 -139.91 -26.66
CA ASP A 155 -19.06 -140.03 -25.84
C ASP A 155 -19.25 -138.83 -24.87
N GLY A 156 -19.38 -137.61 -25.42
CA GLY A 156 -19.53 -136.39 -24.61
C GLY A 156 -20.51 -135.34 -25.15
N ALA A 157 -21.32 -135.70 -26.15
CA ALA A 157 -22.13 -134.73 -26.90
C ALA A 157 -23.59 -134.57 -26.41
N GLN A 158 -24.00 -135.23 -25.32
CA GLN A 158 -25.36 -135.09 -24.77
C GLN A 158 -25.45 -134.39 -23.40
N THR A 159 -24.36 -133.87 -22.85
CA THR A 159 -24.32 -133.25 -21.50
C THR A 159 -24.08 -131.74 -21.46
N VAL A 160 -23.87 -131.08 -22.61
CA VAL A 160 -23.51 -129.64 -22.65
C VAL A 160 -24.70 -128.71 -22.98
N PHE A 161 -25.79 -129.23 -23.53
CA PHE A 161 -26.95 -128.41 -23.91
C PHE A 161 -27.90 -128.02 -22.76
N PHE A 162 -27.72 -128.56 -21.55
CA PHE A 162 -28.51 -128.19 -20.36
C PHE A 162 -27.82 -127.20 -19.41
N ALA A 163 -26.50 -126.98 -19.53
CA ALA A 163 -25.73 -126.16 -18.60
C ALA A 163 -25.58 -124.67 -19.00
N VAL A 164 -25.82 -124.32 -20.27
CA VAL A 164 -25.69 -122.93 -20.77
C VAL A 164 -27.04 -122.19 -20.80
N GLY A 165 -28.17 -122.90 -20.80
CA GLY A 165 -29.51 -122.31 -20.86
C GLY A 165 -30.06 -121.73 -19.54
N LEU A 166 -29.54 -122.16 -18.38
CA LEU A 166 -30.09 -121.77 -17.06
C LEU A 166 -29.40 -120.53 -16.45
N PHE A 167 -28.16 -120.20 -16.85
CA PHE A 167 -27.40 -119.09 -16.27
C PHE A 167 -27.79 -117.72 -16.86
N CYS A 168 -28.42 -117.69 -18.05
CA CYS A 168 -28.86 -116.45 -18.70
C CYS A 168 -30.23 -115.92 -18.23
N ALA A 169 -30.98 -116.66 -17.38
CA ALA A 169 -32.38 -116.32 -17.07
C ALA A 169 -32.62 -115.65 -15.70
N VAL A 170 -31.64 -115.51 -14.80
CA VAL A 170 -31.91 -115.03 -13.42
C VAL A 170 -30.95 -113.91 -12.92
N GLY A 171 -29.97 -113.46 -13.70
CA GLY A 171 -28.87 -112.62 -13.16
C GLY A 171 -28.57 -111.27 -13.82
N GLY A 172 -29.44 -110.68 -14.66
CA GLY A 172 -29.03 -109.57 -15.55
C GLY A 172 -29.85 -108.27 -15.58
N GLY A 173 -30.95 -108.13 -14.83
CA GLY A 173 -31.95 -107.08 -15.12
C GLY A 173 -31.97 -105.82 -14.24
N VAL A 174 -31.58 -105.89 -12.96
CA VAL A 174 -31.98 -104.85 -11.98
C VAL A 174 -30.83 -103.91 -11.54
N GLY A 175 -29.57 -104.33 -11.65
CA GLY A 175 -28.40 -103.52 -11.23
C GLY A 175 -27.98 -102.42 -12.22
N LEU A 176 -28.20 -102.61 -13.53
CA LEU A 176 -27.72 -101.69 -14.57
C LEU A 176 -28.64 -100.49 -14.80
N GLY A 177 -29.94 -100.59 -14.48
CA GLY A 177 -30.90 -99.49 -14.69
C GLY A 177 -30.83 -98.37 -13.63
N LEU A 178 -30.53 -98.71 -12.38
CA LEU A 178 -30.38 -97.73 -11.30
C LEU A 178 -29.03 -96.99 -11.37
N GLY A 179 -27.96 -97.71 -11.72
CA GLY A 179 -26.64 -97.10 -11.97
C GLY A 179 -26.65 -96.12 -13.15
N TRP A 180 -27.33 -96.46 -14.24
CA TRP A 180 -27.42 -95.59 -15.42
C TRP A 180 -28.24 -94.31 -15.16
N ARG A 181 -29.30 -94.38 -14.34
CA ARG A 181 -30.12 -93.19 -14.00
C ARG A 181 -29.41 -92.22 -13.05
N VAL A 182 -28.64 -92.72 -12.08
CA VAL A 182 -27.83 -91.90 -11.19
C VAL A 182 -26.64 -91.29 -11.93
N LEU A 183 -25.95 -92.06 -12.79
CA LEU A 183 -24.84 -91.57 -13.59
C LEU A 183 -25.30 -90.55 -14.65
N ALA A 184 -26.44 -90.77 -15.32
CA ALA A 184 -26.99 -89.81 -16.27
C ALA A 184 -27.52 -88.53 -15.59
N ALA A 185 -27.99 -88.61 -14.35
CA ALA A 185 -28.36 -87.43 -13.56
C ALA A 185 -27.12 -86.65 -13.07
N ASP A 186 -26.05 -87.33 -12.67
CA ASP A 186 -24.78 -86.70 -12.27
C ASP A 186 -24.07 -86.02 -13.46
N ILE A 187 -24.06 -86.67 -14.62
CA ILE A 187 -23.49 -86.08 -15.86
C ILE A 187 -24.28 -84.86 -16.31
N ARG A 188 -25.62 -84.90 -16.31
CA ARG A 188 -26.45 -83.72 -16.64
C ARG A 188 -26.24 -82.57 -15.66
N ARG A 189 -26.15 -82.87 -14.36
CA ARG A 189 -25.92 -81.85 -13.32
C ARG A 189 -24.52 -81.21 -13.45
N ARG A 190 -23.50 -81.99 -13.83
CA ARG A 190 -22.15 -81.47 -14.11
C ARG A 190 -22.10 -80.61 -15.36
N GLN A 191 -22.75 -81.01 -16.45
CA GLN A 191 -22.83 -80.18 -17.67
C GLN A 191 -23.58 -78.87 -17.43
N GLU A 192 -24.65 -78.90 -16.63
CA GLU A 192 -25.42 -77.70 -16.32
C GLU A 192 -24.63 -76.74 -15.41
N LEU A 193 -23.92 -77.26 -14.40
CA LEU A 193 -22.97 -76.49 -13.58
C LEU A 193 -21.77 -75.95 -14.38
N GLU A 194 -21.22 -76.72 -15.32
CA GLU A 194 -20.13 -76.27 -16.20
C GLU A 194 -20.61 -75.16 -17.13
N SER A 195 -21.80 -75.29 -17.75
CA SER A 195 -22.36 -74.21 -18.58
C SER A 195 -22.70 -72.94 -17.77
N GLN A 196 -23.18 -73.09 -16.54
CA GLN A 196 -23.44 -71.97 -15.62
C GLN A 196 -22.13 -71.32 -15.13
N ASN A 197 -21.09 -72.12 -14.86
CA ASN A 197 -19.77 -71.62 -14.47
C ASN A 197 -19.07 -70.94 -15.65
N GLU A 198 -19.13 -71.48 -16.87
CA GLU A 198 -18.60 -70.82 -18.07
C GLU A 198 -19.32 -69.50 -18.34
N ALA A 199 -20.66 -69.47 -18.23
CA ALA A 199 -21.43 -68.24 -18.38
C ALA A 199 -21.10 -67.21 -17.28
N THR A 200 -20.86 -67.67 -16.04
CA THR A 200 -20.46 -66.82 -14.91
C THR A 200 -19.03 -66.30 -15.09
N MET A 201 -18.07 -67.13 -15.52
CA MET A 201 -16.70 -66.71 -15.79
C MET A 201 -16.59 -65.74 -16.97
N VAL A 202 -17.36 -65.93 -18.05
CA VAL A 202 -17.41 -64.97 -19.16
C VAL A 202 -18.01 -63.65 -18.70
N ARG A 203 -19.05 -63.67 -17.85
CA ARG A 203 -19.64 -62.46 -17.27
C ARG A 203 -18.68 -61.75 -16.32
N GLU A 204 -18.05 -62.46 -15.40
CA GLU A 204 -17.04 -61.92 -14.47
C GLU A 204 -15.80 -61.41 -15.22
N SER A 205 -15.36 -62.09 -16.28
CA SER A 205 -14.26 -61.63 -17.13
C SER A 205 -14.64 -60.36 -17.91
N ALA A 206 -15.88 -60.25 -18.38
CA ALA A 206 -16.35 -59.05 -19.06
C ALA A 206 -16.52 -57.87 -18.08
N GLU A 207 -17.08 -58.11 -16.88
CA GLU A 207 -17.20 -57.12 -15.80
C GLU A 207 -15.80 -56.66 -15.32
N ASN A 208 -14.83 -57.58 -15.17
CA ASN A 208 -13.46 -57.24 -14.80
C ASN A 208 -12.71 -56.48 -15.90
N ALA A 209 -12.91 -56.83 -17.17
CA ALA A 209 -12.32 -56.10 -18.30
C ALA A 209 -12.91 -54.69 -18.43
N GLU A 210 -14.22 -54.53 -18.21
CA GLU A 210 -14.88 -53.22 -18.14
C GLU A 210 -14.35 -52.40 -16.96
N MET A 211 -14.19 -53.03 -15.79
CA MET A 211 -13.62 -52.38 -14.59
C MET A 211 -12.18 -51.92 -14.84
N ALA A 212 -11.34 -52.76 -15.45
CA ALA A 212 -9.96 -52.42 -15.80
C ALA A 212 -9.89 -51.27 -16.80
N ALA A 213 -10.73 -51.28 -17.86
CA ALA A 213 -10.78 -50.20 -18.84
C ALA A 213 -11.22 -48.86 -18.22
N LYS A 214 -12.19 -48.89 -17.30
CA LYS A 214 -12.61 -47.70 -16.53
C LYS A 214 -11.46 -47.19 -15.64
N VAL A 215 -10.72 -48.07 -14.97
CA VAL A 215 -9.57 -47.68 -14.14
C VAL A 215 -8.47 -47.06 -15.00
N ASP A 216 -8.10 -47.68 -16.12
CA ASP A 216 -7.07 -47.16 -17.03
C ASP A 216 -7.45 -45.79 -17.61
N SER A 217 -8.72 -45.59 -17.98
CA SER A 217 -9.24 -44.30 -18.44
C SER A 217 -9.14 -43.21 -17.36
N LEU A 218 -9.47 -43.54 -16.11
CA LEU A 218 -9.32 -42.62 -14.98
C LEU A 218 -7.85 -42.28 -14.71
N LEU A 219 -6.96 -43.28 -14.73
CA LEU A 219 -5.53 -43.07 -14.53
C LEU A 219 -4.92 -42.23 -15.65
N ALA A 220 -5.33 -42.43 -16.89
CA ALA A 220 -4.90 -41.62 -18.03
C ALA A 220 -5.36 -40.16 -17.89
N ALA A 221 -6.62 -39.93 -17.48
CA ALA A 221 -7.15 -38.60 -17.25
C ALA A 221 -6.42 -37.88 -16.10
N ILE A 222 -6.18 -38.57 -14.98
CA ILE A 222 -5.44 -38.03 -13.83
C ILE A 222 -3.98 -37.78 -14.19
N GLY A 223 -3.34 -38.67 -14.95
CA GLY A 223 -1.95 -38.51 -15.40
C GLY A 223 -1.76 -37.26 -16.23
N ARG A 224 -2.64 -37.02 -17.23
CA ARG A 224 -2.62 -35.80 -18.03
C ARG A 224 -2.88 -34.54 -17.21
N ALA A 225 -3.84 -34.60 -16.28
CA ALA A 225 -4.11 -33.48 -15.38
C ALA A 225 -2.92 -33.17 -14.45
N ALA A 226 -2.19 -34.20 -14.00
CA ALA A 226 -0.98 -34.04 -13.19
C ALA A 226 0.19 -33.43 -13.98
N GLU A 227 0.22 -33.62 -15.30
CA GLU A 227 1.16 -32.97 -16.23
C GLU A 227 0.73 -31.54 -16.62
N GLY A 228 -0.41 -31.06 -16.10
CA GLY A 228 -0.92 -29.71 -16.31
C GLY A 228 -2.09 -29.61 -17.30
N ASP A 229 -2.49 -30.69 -17.97
CA ASP A 229 -3.61 -30.67 -18.93
C ASP A 229 -4.97 -30.87 -18.24
N LEU A 230 -5.62 -29.75 -17.94
CA LEU A 230 -6.94 -29.68 -17.31
C LEU A 230 -8.09 -29.70 -18.32
N ASN A 231 -7.81 -29.76 -19.62
CA ASN A 231 -8.83 -29.88 -20.67
C ASN A 231 -9.21 -31.34 -20.96
N VAL A 232 -8.59 -32.30 -20.26
CA VAL A 232 -8.92 -33.72 -20.35
C VAL A 232 -10.36 -34.01 -19.89
N GLU A 233 -11.12 -34.73 -20.72
CA GLU A 233 -12.47 -35.18 -20.38
C GLU A 233 -12.42 -36.55 -19.70
N VAL A 234 -13.19 -36.71 -18.62
CA VAL A 234 -13.34 -37.99 -17.93
C VAL A 234 -14.49 -38.77 -18.58
N GLU A 235 -14.15 -39.78 -19.38
CA GLU A 235 -15.11 -40.58 -20.14
C GLU A 235 -15.86 -41.63 -19.30
N VAL A 236 -15.36 -41.92 -18.10
CA VAL A 236 -15.95 -42.94 -17.21
C VAL A 236 -17.27 -42.45 -16.60
N ARG A 237 -18.37 -43.07 -17.04
CA ARG A 237 -19.74 -42.79 -16.61
C ARG A 237 -20.42 -44.06 -16.08
N GLY A 238 -21.32 -43.89 -15.11
CA GLY A 238 -22.07 -44.99 -14.52
C GLY A 238 -22.57 -44.67 -13.11
N THR A 239 -23.47 -45.50 -12.60
CA THR A 239 -23.97 -45.45 -11.21
C THR A 239 -23.17 -46.37 -10.27
N ASP A 240 -22.27 -47.16 -10.83
CA ASP A 240 -21.28 -47.98 -10.13
C ASP A 240 -20.24 -47.09 -9.41
N PRO A 241 -19.48 -47.65 -8.44
CA PRO A 241 -18.46 -46.89 -7.72
C PRO A 241 -17.45 -46.18 -8.63
N LEU A 242 -17.05 -46.81 -9.75
CA LEU A 242 -16.14 -46.20 -10.72
C LEU A 242 -16.78 -45.08 -11.55
N GLY A 243 -18.04 -45.22 -11.96
CA GLY A 243 -18.79 -44.14 -12.62
C GLY A 243 -18.99 -42.91 -11.71
N ARG A 244 -19.24 -43.14 -10.41
CA ARG A 244 -19.29 -42.07 -9.40
C ARG A 244 -17.93 -41.41 -9.19
N LEU A 245 -16.86 -42.20 -9.17
CA LEU A 245 -15.48 -41.69 -9.09
C LEU A 245 -15.15 -40.84 -10.32
N GLY A 246 -15.45 -41.32 -11.52
CA GLY A 246 -15.25 -40.56 -12.76
C GLY A 246 -16.03 -39.25 -12.80
N SER A 247 -17.29 -39.26 -12.34
CA SER A 247 -18.08 -38.03 -12.20
C SER A 247 -17.48 -37.06 -11.19
N GLY A 248 -16.94 -37.57 -10.07
CA GLY A 248 -16.26 -36.76 -9.05
C GLY A 248 -14.96 -36.12 -9.56
N VAL A 249 -14.12 -36.90 -10.23
CA VAL A 249 -12.87 -36.42 -10.87
C VAL A 249 -13.18 -35.41 -11.97
N GLY A 250 -14.18 -35.68 -12.82
CA GLY A 250 -14.61 -34.75 -13.86
C GLY A 250 -15.07 -33.41 -13.28
N LYS A 251 -15.84 -33.43 -12.19
CA LYS A 251 -16.23 -32.21 -11.48
C LYS A 251 -15.02 -31.47 -10.91
N LEU A 252 -14.09 -32.19 -10.26
CA LEU A 252 -12.86 -31.61 -9.71
C LEU A 252 -12.04 -30.89 -10.80
N LEU A 253 -11.87 -31.52 -11.97
CA LEU A 253 -11.15 -30.90 -13.10
C LEU A 253 -11.85 -29.66 -13.64
N VAL A 254 -13.19 -29.68 -13.74
CA VAL A 254 -13.97 -28.49 -14.12
C VAL A 254 -13.80 -27.35 -13.11
N ASP A 255 -13.88 -27.65 -11.82
CA ASP A 255 -13.73 -26.67 -10.75
C ASP A 255 -12.29 -26.10 -10.72
N LEU A 256 -11.28 -26.96 -10.86
CA LEU A 256 -9.87 -26.56 -10.92
C LEU A 256 -9.61 -25.66 -12.13
N ARG A 257 -10.08 -26.06 -13.32
CA ARG A 257 -10.00 -25.26 -14.55
C ARG A 257 -10.65 -23.89 -14.40
N SER A 258 -11.82 -23.83 -13.75
CA SER A 258 -12.50 -22.57 -13.45
C SER A 258 -11.68 -21.68 -12.52
N ASN A 259 -11.10 -22.25 -11.46
CA ASN A 259 -10.26 -21.52 -10.52
C ASN A 259 -8.98 -21.00 -11.17
N ILE A 260 -8.29 -21.81 -11.97
CA ILE A 260 -7.08 -21.40 -12.71
C ILE A 260 -7.39 -20.25 -13.68
N ARG A 261 -8.49 -20.30 -14.44
CA ARG A 261 -8.94 -19.18 -15.29
C ARG A 261 -9.20 -17.89 -14.49
N ARG A 262 -9.79 -18.00 -13.30
CA ARG A 262 -10.03 -16.84 -12.42
C ARG A 262 -8.72 -16.27 -11.87
N ILE A 263 -7.75 -17.11 -11.55
CA ILE A 263 -6.41 -16.68 -11.09
C ILE A 263 -5.69 -15.97 -12.23
N ALA A 264 -5.68 -16.52 -13.46
CA ALA A 264 -5.16 -15.85 -14.65
C ALA A 264 -5.76 -14.45 -14.83
N GLY A 265 -7.10 -14.36 -14.89
CA GLY A 265 -7.78 -13.06 -15.05
C GLY A 265 -7.46 -12.06 -13.92
N SER A 266 -7.30 -12.56 -12.69
CA SER A 266 -6.92 -11.73 -11.55
C SER A 266 -5.47 -11.25 -11.62
N SER A 267 -4.53 -12.07 -12.09
CA SER A 267 -3.14 -11.66 -12.29
C SER A 267 -3.00 -10.64 -13.41
N GLU A 268 -3.76 -10.76 -14.51
CA GLU A 268 -3.76 -9.74 -15.56
C GLU A 268 -4.27 -8.39 -15.03
N THR A 269 -5.36 -8.43 -14.25
CA THR A 269 -5.95 -7.23 -13.64
C THR A 269 -4.97 -6.61 -12.64
N LEU A 270 -4.25 -7.42 -11.87
CA LEU A 270 -3.24 -6.96 -10.92
C LEU A 270 -2.06 -6.29 -11.62
N ALA A 271 -1.55 -6.89 -12.71
CA ALA A 271 -0.49 -6.30 -13.52
C ALA A 271 -0.91 -4.94 -14.10
N ALA A 272 -2.12 -4.86 -14.67
CA ALA A 272 -2.64 -3.60 -15.21
C ALA A 272 -2.80 -2.53 -14.10
N ALA A 273 -3.30 -2.91 -12.92
CA ALA A 273 -3.43 -1.99 -11.80
C ALA A 273 -2.06 -1.47 -11.29
N ALA A 274 -1.05 -2.34 -11.25
CA ALA A 274 0.32 -1.99 -10.91
C ALA A 274 0.93 -0.99 -11.91
N GLU A 275 0.74 -1.20 -13.21
CA GLU A 275 1.19 -0.26 -14.24
C GLU A 275 0.51 1.12 -14.10
N GLN A 276 -0.79 1.14 -13.79
CA GLN A 276 -1.50 2.40 -13.54
C GLN A 276 -0.98 3.13 -12.30
N LEU A 277 -0.74 2.40 -11.20
CA LEU A 277 -0.17 2.98 -9.98
C LEU A 277 1.25 3.52 -10.22
N GLN A 278 2.06 2.85 -11.04
CA GLN A 278 3.38 3.34 -11.43
C GLN A 278 3.29 4.67 -12.18
N ALA A 279 2.38 4.78 -13.16
CA ALA A 279 2.17 6.00 -13.92
C ALA A 279 1.70 7.17 -13.03
N VAL A 280 0.72 6.91 -12.15
CA VAL A 280 0.21 7.91 -11.20
C VAL A 280 1.31 8.36 -10.22
N SER A 281 2.13 7.42 -9.74
CA SER A 281 3.24 7.73 -8.84
C SER A 281 4.29 8.62 -9.52
N GLN A 282 4.63 8.35 -10.78
CA GLN A 282 5.56 9.17 -11.54
C GLN A 282 5.01 10.58 -11.82
N GLN A 283 3.71 10.69 -12.12
CA GLN A 283 3.04 11.98 -12.24
C GLN A 283 3.04 12.74 -10.91
N MET A 284 2.76 12.07 -9.80
CA MET A 284 2.75 12.67 -8.47
C MET A 284 4.15 13.15 -8.04
N GLY A 285 5.20 12.36 -8.33
CA GLY A 285 6.58 12.78 -8.11
C GLY A 285 6.97 14.02 -8.92
N SER A 286 6.54 14.08 -10.18
CA SER A 286 6.77 15.25 -11.05
C SER A 286 6.02 16.50 -10.55
N ALA A 287 4.75 16.34 -10.15
CA ALA A 287 3.96 17.42 -9.56
C ALA A 287 4.58 17.94 -8.26
N ALA A 288 5.04 17.04 -7.38
CA ALA A 288 5.71 17.41 -6.14
C ALA A 288 7.02 18.19 -6.40
N ALA A 289 7.81 17.77 -7.39
CA ALA A 289 9.03 18.50 -7.79
C ALA A 289 8.72 19.90 -8.33
N GLN A 290 7.68 20.02 -9.16
CA GLN A 290 7.23 21.32 -9.67
C GLN A 290 6.74 22.24 -8.53
N SER A 291 5.91 21.72 -7.62
CA SER A 291 5.43 22.48 -6.46
C SER A 291 6.58 22.89 -5.53
N SER A 292 7.61 22.05 -5.36
CA SER A 292 8.81 22.40 -4.60
C SER A 292 9.57 23.56 -5.25
N SER A 293 9.74 23.54 -6.57
CA SER A 293 10.38 24.65 -7.31
C SER A 293 9.58 25.94 -7.15
N GLN A 294 8.25 25.86 -7.27
CA GLN A 294 7.37 27.02 -7.08
C GLN A 294 7.42 27.58 -5.66
N ALA A 295 7.54 26.71 -4.65
CA ALA A 295 7.72 27.12 -3.25
C ALA A 295 9.03 27.89 -3.06
N HIS A 296 10.12 27.47 -3.70
CA HIS A 296 11.39 28.22 -3.68
C HIS A 296 11.26 29.60 -4.33
N VAL A 297 10.66 29.68 -5.52
CA VAL A 297 10.42 30.97 -6.19
C VAL A 297 9.56 31.90 -5.32
N ALA A 298 8.52 31.36 -4.69
CA ALA A 298 7.68 32.13 -3.77
C ALA A 298 8.46 32.59 -2.52
N SER A 299 9.38 31.76 -2.01
CA SER A 299 10.24 32.11 -0.87
C SER A 299 11.16 33.28 -1.20
N ASP A 300 11.79 33.24 -2.37
CA ASP A 300 12.70 34.29 -2.83
C ASP A 300 11.93 35.61 -3.04
N ALA A 301 10.76 35.54 -3.68
CA ALA A 301 9.87 36.69 -3.84
C ALA A 301 9.44 37.27 -2.48
N ALA A 302 9.11 36.42 -1.52
CA ALA A 302 8.73 36.85 -0.19
C ALA A 302 9.89 37.54 0.56
N SER A 303 11.12 37.02 0.43
CA SER A 303 12.32 37.65 0.99
C SER A 303 12.59 39.02 0.37
N GLY A 304 12.41 39.14 -0.95
CA GLY A 304 12.51 40.42 -1.67
C GLY A 304 11.52 41.46 -1.14
N VAL A 305 10.23 41.09 -1.04
CA VAL A 305 9.19 41.98 -0.52
C VAL A 305 9.44 42.37 0.94
N ALA A 306 9.95 41.46 1.78
CA ALA A 306 10.31 41.80 3.16
C ALA A 306 11.40 42.88 3.23
N THR A 307 12.36 42.83 2.31
CA THR A 307 13.41 43.87 2.19
C THR A 307 12.82 45.21 1.74
N ASP A 308 11.87 45.19 0.81
CA ASP A 308 11.18 46.40 0.35
C ASP A 308 10.33 47.03 1.46
N VAL A 309 9.61 46.22 2.25
CA VAL A 309 8.83 46.67 3.41
C VAL A 309 9.73 47.31 4.47
N ASN A 310 10.89 46.72 4.76
CA ASN A 310 11.86 47.31 5.68
C ASN A 310 12.37 48.67 5.17
N SER A 311 12.69 48.74 3.87
CA SER A 311 13.12 50.00 3.23
C SER A 311 12.04 51.08 3.28
N ALA A 312 10.77 50.71 3.03
CA ALA A 312 9.64 51.62 3.11
C ALA A 312 9.36 52.08 4.55
N THR A 313 9.58 51.22 5.55
CA THR A 313 9.49 51.58 6.97
C THR A 313 10.53 52.63 7.34
N HIS A 314 11.78 52.44 6.93
CA HIS A 314 12.82 53.46 7.11
C HIS A 314 12.49 54.78 6.42
N ALA A 315 11.95 54.74 5.19
CA ALA A 315 11.51 55.94 4.50
C ALA A 315 10.37 56.67 5.26
N ALA A 316 9.44 55.92 5.87
CA ALA A 316 8.37 56.49 6.70
C ALA A 316 8.92 57.14 7.99
N ASP A 317 9.95 56.56 8.60
CA ASP A 317 10.64 57.15 9.76
C ASP A 317 11.34 58.47 9.38
N GLU A 318 12.08 58.49 8.27
CA GLU A 318 12.73 59.70 7.77
C GLU A 318 11.70 60.80 7.41
N LEU A 319 10.59 60.42 6.76
CA LEU A 319 9.49 61.36 6.50
C LEU A 319 8.89 61.92 7.79
N SER A 320 8.71 61.10 8.82
CA SER A 320 8.19 61.54 10.12
C SER A 320 9.11 62.57 10.79
N MET A 321 10.42 62.39 10.67
CA MET A 321 11.41 63.37 11.13
C MET A 321 11.31 64.67 10.32
N SER A 322 11.28 64.58 8.99
CA SER A 322 11.19 65.76 8.12
C SER A 322 9.90 66.56 8.34
N ILE A 323 8.77 65.88 8.52
CA ILE A 323 7.47 66.49 8.87
C ILE A 323 7.57 67.26 10.19
N SER A 324 8.26 66.70 11.20
CA SER A 324 8.45 67.38 12.49
C SER A 324 9.30 68.64 12.36
N GLU A 325 10.35 68.61 11.52
CA GLU A 325 11.19 69.78 11.24
C GLU A 325 10.43 70.87 10.49
N ILE A 326 9.57 70.50 9.52
CA ILE A 326 8.71 71.44 8.79
C ILE A 326 7.69 72.06 9.73
N ALA A 327 7.07 71.27 10.62
CA ALA A 327 6.14 71.78 11.63
C ALA A 327 6.81 72.85 12.51
N GLN A 328 8.03 72.57 12.98
CA GLN A 328 8.79 73.50 13.80
C GLN A 328 9.21 74.76 13.02
N SER A 329 9.57 74.61 11.75
CA SER A 329 9.90 75.73 10.86
C SER A 329 8.69 76.64 10.60
N ALA A 330 7.50 76.06 10.38
CA ALA A 330 6.26 76.81 10.18
C ALA A 330 5.83 77.57 11.45
N ALA A 331 5.97 76.94 12.62
CA ALA A 331 5.72 77.59 13.91
C ALA A 331 6.69 78.78 14.12
N SER A 332 7.99 78.57 13.88
CA SER A 332 9.01 79.61 13.96
C SER A 332 8.74 80.78 13.01
N ALA A 333 8.33 80.50 11.76
CA ALA A 333 7.95 81.53 10.79
C ALA A 333 6.74 82.36 11.26
N THR A 334 5.77 81.73 11.93
CA THR A 334 4.62 82.41 12.52
C THR A 334 5.06 83.36 13.65
N ASP A 335 5.99 82.93 14.51
CA ASP A 335 6.54 83.77 15.58
C ASP A 335 7.31 84.98 15.02
N VAL A 336 8.12 84.78 13.97
CA VAL A 336 8.84 85.86 13.27
C VAL A 336 7.86 86.84 12.62
N ALA A 337 6.81 86.35 11.96
CA ALA A 337 5.76 87.20 11.40
C ALA A 337 5.10 88.05 12.50
N ARG A 338 4.76 87.45 13.64
CA ARG A 338 4.18 88.18 14.77
C ARG A 338 5.11 89.26 15.31
N ALA A 339 6.41 88.97 15.43
CA ALA A 339 7.40 89.97 15.84
C ALA A 339 7.51 91.12 14.81
N ALA A 340 7.44 90.81 13.52
CA ALA A 340 7.47 91.81 12.46
C ALA A 340 6.23 92.74 12.48
N VAL A 341 5.03 92.22 12.79
CA VAL A 341 3.84 93.06 13.00
C VAL A 341 4.02 94.03 14.15
N VAL A 342 4.61 93.60 15.27
CA VAL A 342 4.91 94.50 16.40
C VAL A 342 5.87 95.61 15.99
N ALA A 343 6.98 95.26 15.31
CA ALA A 343 7.94 96.24 14.83
C ALA A 343 7.33 97.25 13.81
N ALA A 344 6.43 96.78 12.95
CA ALA A 344 5.71 97.65 12.01
C ALA A 344 4.78 98.64 12.73
N ARG A 345 4.11 98.22 13.80
CA ARG A 345 3.28 99.10 14.65
C ARG A 345 4.11 100.15 15.37
N ASP A 346 5.29 99.78 15.87
CA ASP A 346 6.20 100.74 16.49
C ASP A 346 6.68 101.79 15.48
N MET A 347 7.00 101.39 14.24
CA MET A 347 7.31 102.31 13.14
C MET A 347 6.13 103.23 12.80
N GLU A 348 4.90 102.71 12.77
CA GLU A 348 3.70 103.52 12.53
C GLU A 348 3.54 104.61 13.60
N HIS A 349 3.78 104.27 14.87
CA HIS A 349 3.75 105.22 15.98
C HIS A 349 4.82 106.32 15.83
N ASP A 350 6.06 105.96 15.46
CA ASP A 350 7.14 106.94 15.27
C ASP A 350 6.89 107.86 14.07
N VAL A 351 6.35 107.34 12.97
CA VAL A 351 5.94 108.16 11.81
C VAL A 351 4.77 109.08 12.18
N ALA A 352 3.81 108.62 12.97
CA ALA A 352 2.71 109.45 13.47
C ALA A 352 3.21 110.61 14.35
N ARG A 353 4.21 110.36 15.20
CA ARG A 353 4.88 111.41 15.99
C ARG A 353 5.62 112.41 15.12
N LEU A 354 6.32 111.95 14.08
CA LEU A 354 7.00 112.82 13.13
C LEU A 354 6.00 113.72 12.40
N ARG A 355 4.87 113.15 11.94
CA ARG A 355 3.77 113.89 11.32
C ARG A 355 3.21 114.98 12.24
N SER A 356 2.99 114.68 13.53
CA SER A 356 2.55 115.67 14.52
C SER A 356 3.57 116.79 14.70
N SER A 357 4.84 116.44 14.86
CA SER A 357 5.94 117.41 15.00
C SER A 357 6.07 118.31 13.76
N SER A 358 5.96 117.75 12.56
CA SER A 358 5.96 118.54 11.32
C SER A 358 4.77 119.49 11.22
N GLN A 359 3.59 119.09 11.71
CA GLN A 359 2.43 119.99 11.78
C GLN A 359 2.70 121.17 12.72
N GLU A 360 3.22 120.91 13.93
CA GLU A 360 3.58 121.94 14.90
C GLU A 360 4.62 122.92 14.34
N ILE A 361 5.65 122.40 13.63
CA ILE A 361 6.64 123.25 12.95
C ILE A 361 5.97 124.09 11.86
N GLY A 362 5.05 123.52 11.09
CA GLY A 362 4.29 124.24 10.06
C GLY A 362 3.52 125.43 10.65
N ASP A 363 2.83 125.23 11.77
CA ASP A 363 2.07 126.27 12.47
C ASP A 363 3.01 127.40 13.00
N ILE A 364 4.19 127.03 13.52
CA ILE A 364 5.22 127.99 13.95
C ILE A 364 5.74 128.80 12.75
N VAL A 365 6.05 128.14 11.63
CA VAL A 365 6.54 128.78 10.41
C VAL A 365 5.51 129.76 9.86
N GLN A 366 4.23 129.40 9.85
CA GLN A 366 3.14 130.30 9.44
C GLN A 366 3.09 131.55 10.33
N THR A 367 3.24 131.38 11.65
CA THR A 367 3.28 132.49 12.60
C THR A 367 4.47 133.43 12.33
N ILE A 368 5.66 132.88 12.07
CA ILE A 368 6.86 133.68 11.77
C ILE A 368 6.69 134.44 10.45
N THR A 369 6.10 133.82 9.42
CA THR A 369 5.79 134.48 8.14
C THR A 369 4.86 135.68 8.37
N SER A 370 3.79 135.52 9.16
CA SER A 370 2.89 136.63 9.50
C SER A 370 3.61 137.75 10.27
N ILE A 371 4.52 137.42 11.19
CA ILE A 371 5.35 138.42 11.90
C ILE A 371 6.28 139.15 10.91
N ALA A 372 6.90 138.44 9.97
CA ALA A 372 7.78 139.04 8.96
C ALA A 372 6.99 139.99 8.03
N GLU A 373 5.79 139.61 7.60
CA GLU A 373 4.90 140.47 6.81
C GLU A 373 4.48 141.73 7.57
N GLN A 374 4.09 141.58 8.85
CA GLN A 374 3.78 142.72 9.72
C GLN A 374 4.99 143.63 9.92
N THR A 375 6.18 143.05 10.11
CA THR A 375 7.44 143.80 10.26
C THR A 375 7.79 144.56 8.99
N ASN A 376 7.60 143.95 7.81
CA ASN A 376 7.78 144.60 6.51
C ASN A 376 6.80 145.78 6.32
N LEU A 377 5.53 145.62 6.72
CA LEU A 377 4.54 146.70 6.69
C LEU A 377 4.88 147.84 7.66
N LEU A 378 5.33 147.52 8.88
CA LEU A 378 5.81 148.51 9.86
C LEU A 378 7.03 149.27 9.34
N ALA A 379 8.00 148.54 8.77
CA ALA A 379 9.20 149.12 8.18
C ALA A 379 8.86 150.02 6.99
N LEU A 380 7.92 149.61 6.12
CA LEU A 380 7.43 150.42 5.02
C LEU A 380 6.78 151.73 5.51
N ASN A 381 5.93 151.66 6.54
CA ASN A 381 5.34 152.85 7.16
C ASN A 381 6.42 153.77 7.75
N ALA A 382 7.45 153.20 8.38
CA ALA A 382 8.59 153.96 8.90
C ALA A 382 9.41 154.62 7.78
N THR A 383 9.65 153.93 6.65
CA THR A 383 10.32 154.51 5.47
C THR A 383 9.52 155.67 4.88
N ILE A 384 8.18 155.56 4.83
CA ILE A 384 7.29 156.64 4.36
C ILE A 384 7.39 157.85 5.28
N GLU A 385 7.31 157.67 6.59
CA GLU A 385 7.37 158.77 7.56
C GLU A 385 8.77 159.41 7.61
N ALA A 386 9.83 158.60 7.47
CA ALA A 386 11.20 159.09 7.36
C ALA A 386 11.42 159.93 6.07
N ALA A 387 10.83 159.53 4.94
CA ALA A 387 10.84 160.31 3.72
C ALA A 387 10.06 161.64 3.87
N ARG A 388 8.98 161.63 4.66
CA ARG A 388 8.17 162.81 4.98
C ARG A 388 8.91 163.84 5.83
N ALA A 389 9.85 163.39 6.67
CA ALA A 389 10.68 164.24 7.52
C ALA A 389 11.88 164.89 6.79
N GLY A 390 12.10 164.60 5.50
CA GLY A 390 13.18 165.21 4.70
C GLY A 390 14.59 164.85 5.20
N GLU A 391 15.53 165.81 5.22
CA GLU A 391 16.92 165.56 5.65
C GLU A 391 17.04 165.10 7.11
N ALA A 392 16.11 165.52 7.99
CA ALA A 392 16.12 165.10 9.40
C ALA A 392 15.78 163.60 9.59
N GLY A 393 15.14 162.97 8.59
CA GLY A 393 14.73 161.56 8.61
C GLY A 393 15.72 160.60 7.95
N ALA A 394 16.82 161.08 7.36
CA ALA A 394 17.70 160.27 6.52
C ALA A 394 18.29 159.04 7.24
N GLY A 395 18.72 159.19 8.51
CA GLY A 395 19.20 158.06 9.32
C GLY A 395 18.11 157.03 9.65
N PHE A 396 16.88 157.49 9.92
CA PHE A 396 15.73 156.61 10.15
C PHE A 396 15.31 155.87 8.88
N ALA A 397 15.42 156.51 7.70
CA ALA A 397 15.11 155.88 6.42
C ALA A 397 16.05 154.70 6.11
N VAL A 398 17.34 154.81 6.46
CA VAL A 398 18.31 153.72 6.29
C VAL A 398 17.95 152.54 7.19
N VAL A 399 17.66 152.78 8.48
CA VAL A 399 17.28 151.71 9.42
C VAL A 399 15.96 151.06 9.00
N ALA A 400 14.97 151.85 8.57
CA ALA A 400 13.69 151.33 8.09
C ALA A 400 13.86 150.45 6.84
N ASN A 401 14.72 150.82 5.89
CA ASN A 401 15.05 149.97 4.74
C ASN A 401 15.79 148.69 5.13
N GLU A 402 16.72 148.74 6.09
CA GLU A 402 17.43 147.54 6.57
C GLU A 402 16.46 146.56 7.25
N VAL A 403 15.55 147.07 8.09
CA VAL A 403 14.49 146.25 8.72
C VAL A 403 13.56 145.65 7.66
N LYS A 404 13.24 146.42 6.61
CA LYS A 404 12.42 145.95 5.48
C LYS A 404 13.11 144.80 4.72
N GLU A 405 14.39 144.93 4.40
CA GLU A 405 15.16 143.88 3.74
C GLU A 405 15.30 142.63 4.63
N LEU A 406 15.54 142.81 5.93
CA LEU A 406 15.60 141.70 6.89
C LEU A 406 14.26 140.97 7.02
N ALA A 407 13.14 141.70 7.01
CA ALA A 407 11.80 141.12 7.01
C ALA A 407 11.53 140.31 5.73
N ASN A 408 11.91 140.83 4.55
CA ASN A 408 11.81 140.10 3.28
C ASN A 408 12.72 138.86 3.23
N ALA A 409 13.94 138.95 3.77
CA ALA A 409 14.84 137.80 3.91
C ALA A 409 14.25 136.73 4.85
N THR A 410 13.63 137.16 5.95
CA THR A 410 12.94 136.26 6.89
C THR A 410 11.76 135.56 6.22
N ALA A 411 10.91 136.28 5.48
CA ALA A 411 9.78 135.70 4.75
C ALA A 411 10.22 134.67 3.70
N ARG A 412 11.31 134.93 2.98
CA ARG A 412 11.90 133.96 2.04
C ARG A 412 12.42 132.72 2.76
N ALA A 413 13.11 132.90 3.88
CA ALA A 413 13.61 131.78 4.67
C ALA A 413 12.48 130.93 5.27
N THR A 414 11.38 131.54 5.73
CA THR A 414 10.22 130.80 6.24
C THR A 414 9.48 130.07 5.14
N ASP A 415 9.35 130.64 3.93
CA ASP A 415 8.80 129.97 2.75
C ASP A 415 9.63 128.72 2.35
N ASP A 416 10.97 128.82 2.39
CA ASP A 416 11.85 127.67 2.19
C ASP A 416 11.65 126.58 3.25
N ILE A 417 11.48 126.95 4.53
CA ILE A 417 11.22 126.00 5.61
C ILE A 417 9.83 125.36 5.42
N ALA A 418 8.80 126.14 5.06
CA ALA A 418 7.45 125.64 4.81
C ALA A 418 7.46 124.54 3.73
N ARG A 419 8.16 124.79 2.60
CA ARG A 419 8.32 123.76 1.55
C ARG A 419 9.02 122.50 2.06
N LYS A 420 10.02 122.63 2.93
CA LYS A 420 10.69 121.46 3.55
C LYS A 420 9.76 120.69 4.48
N VAL A 421 8.96 121.38 5.29
CA VAL A 421 7.97 120.76 6.18
C VAL A 421 6.91 120.02 5.35
N ASP A 422 6.43 120.60 4.25
CA ASP A 422 5.48 119.93 3.36
C ASP A 422 6.07 118.66 2.71
N MET A 423 7.33 118.71 2.29
CA MET A 423 8.04 117.51 1.79
C MET A 423 8.15 116.43 2.88
N ILE A 424 8.47 116.81 4.13
CA ILE A 424 8.51 115.85 5.25
C ILE A 424 7.13 115.25 5.49
N ARG A 425 6.07 116.06 5.48
CA ARG A 425 4.69 115.59 5.67
C ARG A 425 4.29 114.59 4.58
N SER A 426 4.52 114.93 3.30
CA SER A 426 4.26 114.01 2.19
C SER A 426 5.03 112.70 2.35
N ALA A 427 6.32 112.76 2.72
CA ALA A 427 7.12 111.57 2.93
C ALA A 427 6.62 110.71 4.12
N THR A 428 6.08 111.33 5.18
CA THR A 428 5.46 110.59 6.29
C THR A 428 4.14 109.91 5.88
N GLU A 429 3.34 110.53 5.02
CA GLU A 429 2.11 109.93 4.49
C GLU A 429 2.45 108.70 3.62
N ASP A 430 3.42 108.84 2.71
CA ASP A 430 3.91 107.73 1.87
C ASP A 430 4.50 106.58 2.70
N SER A 431 5.23 106.92 3.77
CA SER A 431 5.79 105.94 4.71
C SER A 431 4.68 105.18 5.44
N THR A 432 3.63 105.87 5.88
CA THR A 432 2.47 105.25 6.54
C THR A 432 1.76 104.27 5.59
N ALA A 433 1.53 104.67 4.34
CA ALA A 433 0.94 103.80 3.32
C ALA A 433 1.82 102.56 3.02
N THR A 434 3.14 102.73 3.05
CA THR A 434 4.08 101.62 2.86
C THR A 434 4.09 100.66 4.06
N ILE A 435 4.07 101.17 5.29
CA ILE A 435 3.96 100.36 6.51
C ILE A 435 2.68 99.53 6.49
N ALA A 436 1.54 100.13 6.12
CA ALA A 436 0.27 99.42 6.01
C ALA A 436 0.32 98.25 5.00
N ARG A 437 0.99 98.44 3.85
CA ARG A 437 1.20 97.35 2.88
C ARG A 437 2.10 96.24 3.44
N ILE A 438 3.15 96.60 4.17
CA ILE A 438 4.06 95.64 4.83
C ILE A 438 3.28 94.79 5.84
N VAL A 439 2.44 95.40 6.67
CA VAL A 439 1.57 94.68 7.62
C VAL A 439 0.66 93.70 6.88
N GLY A 440 0.00 94.13 5.81
CA GLY A 440 -0.85 93.25 5.00
C GLY A 440 -0.09 92.05 4.40
N THR A 441 1.16 92.24 3.95
CA THR A 441 2.00 91.14 3.48
C THR A 441 2.40 90.19 4.61
N ILE A 442 2.68 90.70 5.82
CA ILE A 442 3.02 89.86 6.97
C ILE A 442 1.80 89.04 7.44
N ASP A 443 0.60 89.62 7.43
CA ASP A 443 -0.64 88.90 7.75
C ASP A 443 -0.89 87.76 6.76
N GLN A 444 -0.65 87.98 5.45
CA GLN A 444 -0.71 86.91 4.44
C GLN A 444 0.32 85.80 4.70
N ILE A 445 1.54 86.16 5.15
CA ILE A 445 2.54 85.15 5.53
C ILE A 445 2.03 84.30 6.70
N ALA A 446 1.44 84.91 7.73
CA ALA A 446 0.89 84.18 8.87
C ALA A 446 -0.27 83.24 8.50
N GLU A 447 -1.14 83.67 7.59
CA GLU A 447 -2.23 82.83 7.05
C GLU A 447 -1.70 81.62 6.28
N ILE A 448 -0.69 81.82 5.43
CA ILE A 448 -0.01 80.74 4.70
C ILE A 448 0.65 79.76 5.68
N GLN A 449 1.32 80.24 6.73
CA GLN A 449 1.92 79.36 7.74
C GLN A 449 0.89 78.52 8.49
N THR A 450 -0.29 79.08 8.77
CA THR A 450 -1.41 78.32 9.38
C THR A 450 -1.89 77.19 8.46
N THR A 451 -1.95 77.46 7.15
CA THR A 451 -2.31 76.47 6.13
C THR A 451 -1.24 75.37 6.02
N ILE A 452 0.04 75.74 6.04
CA ILE A 452 1.16 74.79 6.06
C ILE A 452 1.10 73.90 7.29
N ALA A 453 0.89 74.47 8.49
CA ALA A 453 0.78 73.69 9.72
C ALA A 453 -0.35 72.65 9.66
N SER A 454 -1.52 73.03 9.12
CA SER A 454 -2.64 72.11 8.92
C SER A 454 -2.29 70.98 7.94
N ALA A 455 -1.63 71.31 6.81
CA ALA A 455 -1.19 70.31 5.83
C ALA A 455 -0.13 69.35 6.41
N VAL A 456 0.75 69.85 7.28
CA VAL A 456 1.79 69.07 7.96
C VAL A 456 1.16 68.10 8.97
N GLU A 457 0.12 68.50 9.70
CA GLU A 457 -0.65 67.59 10.57
C GLU A 457 -1.31 66.45 9.76
N GLU A 458 -1.88 66.76 8.60
CA GLU A 458 -2.45 65.74 7.70
C GLU A 458 -1.37 64.79 7.16
N GLN A 459 -0.23 65.32 6.74
CA GLN A 459 0.92 64.51 6.32
C GLN A 459 1.43 63.60 7.44
N ALA A 460 1.49 64.08 8.68
CA ALA A 460 1.88 63.28 9.83
C ALA A 460 0.93 62.08 10.04
N ALA A 461 -0.38 62.30 9.92
CA ALA A 461 -1.38 61.24 10.03
C ALA A 461 -1.22 60.19 8.91
N VAL A 462 -1.01 60.63 7.66
CA VAL A 462 -0.80 59.72 6.53
C VAL A 462 0.48 58.90 6.69
N THR A 463 1.59 59.53 7.09
CA THR A 463 2.87 58.83 7.31
C THR A 463 2.75 57.80 8.44
N SER A 464 2.01 58.11 9.51
CA SER A 464 1.74 57.14 10.58
C SER A 464 0.92 55.94 10.09
N GLU A 465 -0.03 56.14 9.18
CA GLU A 465 -0.82 55.03 8.61
C GLU A 465 0.00 54.21 7.61
N ILE A 466 0.94 54.83 6.89
CA ILE A 466 1.92 54.12 6.06
C ILE A 466 2.79 53.23 6.94
N ALA A 467 3.36 53.75 8.04
CA ALA A 467 4.17 52.96 8.97
C ALA A 467 3.39 51.76 9.52
N ARG A 468 2.13 51.98 9.94
CA ARG A 468 1.23 50.91 10.40
C ARG A 468 0.96 49.86 9.31
N SER A 469 0.76 50.31 8.08
CA SER A 469 0.55 49.43 6.93
C SER A 469 1.78 48.58 6.62
N MET A 470 2.99 49.13 6.79
CA MET A 470 4.24 48.38 6.63
C MET A 470 4.39 47.30 7.71
N THR A 471 4.08 47.58 8.98
CA THR A 471 4.09 46.56 10.04
C THR A 471 3.11 45.42 9.76
N ASN A 472 1.91 45.74 9.25
CA ASN A 472 0.95 44.71 8.85
C ASN A 472 1.47 43.88 7.67
N ALA A 473 2.10 44.52 6.68
CA ALA A 473 2.70 43.84 5.55
C ALA A 473 3.83 42.90 6.00
N GLU A 474 4.69 43.32 6.93
CA GLU A 474 5.74 42.49 7.54
C GLU A 474 5.16 41.23 8.20
N GLY A 475 4.11 41.37 9.01
CA GLY A 475 3.39 40.23 9.60
C GLY A 475 2.77 39.29 8.55
N GLY A 476 2.24 39.86 7.46
CA GLY A 476 1.79 39.11 6.29
C GLY A 476 2.90 38.31 5.62
N MET A 477 4.09 38.92 5.45
CA MET A 477 5.26 38.26 4.88
C MET A 477 5.77 37.11 5.74
N SER A 478 5.78 37.27 7.06
CA SER A 478 6.11 36.19 7.99
C SER A 478 5.14 35.01 7.87
N SER A 479 3.85 35.29 7.69
CA SER A 479 2.83 34.24 7.51
C SER A 479 2.99 33.51 6.17
N ILE A 480 3.32 34.24 5.11
CA ILE A 480 3.63 33.67 3.79
C ILE A 480 4.86 32.77 3.87
N SER A 481 5.94 33.20 4.53
CA SER A 481 7.16 32.41 4.71
C SER A 481 6.89 31.09 5.44
N THR A 482 6.04 31.14 6.48
CA THR A 482 5.59 29.94 7.21
C THR A 482 4.81 29.00 6.29
N SER A 483 3.85 29.53 5.53
CA SER A 483 3.02 28.76 4.59
C SER A 483 3.87 28.09 3.50
N ILE A 484 4.91 28.77 3.01
CA ILE A 484 5.84 28.22 2.01
C ILE A 484 6.64 27.06 2.59
N THR A 485 7.07 27.16 3.84
CA THR A 485 7.78 26.09 4.55
C THR A 485 6.89 24.86 4.72
N GLU A 486 5.62 25.06 5.05
CA GLU A 486 4.63 23.98 5.14
C GLU A 486 4.37 23.31 3.79
N VAL A 487 4.23 24.10 2.72
CA VAL A 487 4.10 23.58 1.35
C VAL A 487 5.33 22.75 0.97
N ALA A 488 6.54 23.25 1.23
CA ALA A 488 7.78 22.51 0.94
C ALA A 488 7.87 21.18 1.72
N SER A 489 7.40 21.16 2.97
CA SER A 489 7.30 19.93 3.76
C SER A 489 6.29 18.94 3.16
N ALA A 490 5.09 19.42 2.81
CA ALA A 490 4.04 18.61 2.22
C ALA A 490 4.43 18.05 0.86
N THR A 491 5.12 18.83 0.01
CA THR A 491 5.64 18.34 -1.27
C THR A 491 6.74 17.31 -1.08
N GLY A 492 7.61 17.47 -0.08
CA GLY A 492 8.61 16.47 0.29
C GLY A 492 7.99 15.13 0.73
N ALA A 493 6.91 15.19 1.51
CA ALA A 493 6.14 14.01 1.91
C ALA A 493 5.46 13.36 0.70
N ALA A 494 4.82 14.14 -0.19
CA ALA A 494 4.18 13.63 -1.40
C ALA A 494 5.19 12.97 -2.36
N ALA A 495 6.38 13.55 -2.53
CA ALA A 495 7.46 12.97 -3.33
C ALA A 495 7.95 11.64 -2.75
N THR A 496 7.98 11.51 -1.42
CA THR A 496 8.33 10.25 -0.75
C THR A 496 7.24 9.21 -0.93
N GLY A 497 5.97 9.55 -0.66
CA GLY A 497 4.84 8.63 -0.88
C GLY A 497 4.70 8.18 -2.33
N ALA A 498 5.01 9.04 -3.30
CA ALA A 498 5.09 8.68 -4.71
C ALA A 498 6.18 7.64 -4.99
N ARG A 499 7.38 7.80 -4.41
CA ARG A 499 8.45 6.80 -4.54
C ARG A 499 8.07 5.46 -3.92
N ASP A 500 7.48 5.48 -2.73
CA ASP A 500 7.08 4.25 -2.03
C ASP A 500 5.96 3.53 -2.79
N THR A 501 5.01 4.26 -3.36
CA THR A 501 3.93 3.70 -4.19
C THR A 501 4.48 3.11 -5.49
N ALA A 502 5.46 3.76 -6.12
CA ALA A 502 6.13 3.23 -7.31
C ALA A 502 6.83 1.89 -6.99
N GLN A 503 7.58 1.82 -5.89
CA GLN A 503 8.22 0.59 -5.45
C GLN A 503 7.20 -0.54 -5.19
N ALA A 504 6.12 -0.25 -4.45
CA ALA A 504 5.07 -1.22 -4.18
C ALA A 504 4.38 -1.70 -5.48
N SER A 505 4.24 -0.82 -6.47
CA SER A 505 3.67 -1.16 -7.78
C SER A 505 4.59 -2.08 -8.58
N GLU A 506 5.91 -1.86 -8.52
CA GLU A 506 6.89 -2.76 -9.12
C GLU A 506 6.83 -4.17 -8.51
N GLU A 507 6.69 -4.27 -7.19
CA GLU A 507 6.50 -5.55 -6.49
C GLU A 507 5.18 -6.24 -6.88
N LEU A 508 4.08 -5.51 -7.00
CA LEU A 508 2.79 -6.05 -7.45
C LEU A 508 2.86 -6.57 -8.89
N SER A 509 3.53 -5.83 -9.78
CA SER A 509 3.75 -6.24 -11.17
C SER A 509 4.56 -7.54 -11.23
N ARG A 510 5.63 -7.65 -10.42
CA ARG A 510 6.41 -8.88 -10.29
C ARG A 510 5.56 -10.06 -9.80
N MET A 511 4.78 -9.88 -8.73
CA MET A 511 3.90 -10.94 -8.21
C MET A 511 2.83 -11.36 -9.23
N ALA A 512 2.28 -10.42 -10.01
CA ALA A 512 1.36 -10.74 -11.08
C ALA A 512 2.02 -11.56 -12.20
N GLY A 513 3.29 -11.25 -12.53
CA GLY A 513 4.12 -12.06 -13.41
C GLY A 513 4.34 -13.47 -12.90
N ASP A 514 4.77 -13.61 -11.64
CA ASP A 514 5.00 -14.90 -10.97
C ASP A 514 3.70 -15.76 -10.97
N LEU A 515 2.54 -15.15 -10.69
CA LEU A 515 1.23 -15.84 -10.75
C LEU A 515 0.87 -16.28 -12.17
N ARG A 516 1.19 -15.48 -13.18
CA ARG A 516 0.93 -15.83 -14.58
C ARG A 516 1.81 -17.01 -15.00
N GLU A 517 3.08 -17.03 -14.63
CA GLU A 517 3.98 -18.16 -14.89
C GLU A 517 3.49 -19.46 -14.22
N LEU A 518 3.01 -19.39 -12.98
CA LEU A 518 2.41 -20.54 -12.30
C LEU A 518 1.14 -21.06 -12.98
N VAL A 519 0.33 -20.17 -13.56
CA VAL A 519 -0.89 -20.54 -14.27
C VAL A 519 -0.57 -21.09 -15.66
N ASP A 520 0.43 -20.55 -16.35
CA ASP A 520 0.88 -21.01 -17.68
C ASP A 520 1.43 -22.45 -17.67
N ALA A 521 1.77 -22.99 -16.49
CA ALA A 521 2.09 -24.40 -16.31
C ALA A 521 0.90 -25.35 -16.56
N PHE A 522 -0.33 -24.83 -16.58
CA PHE A 522 -1.54 -25.58 -16.86
C PHE A 522 -2.12 -25.22 -18.24
N THR A 523 -2.66 -26.21 -18.95
CA THR A 523 -3.51 -25.99 -20.11
C THR A 523 -4.97 -26.18 -19.71
N PHE A 524 -5.79 -25.15 -19.89
CA PHE A 524 -7.13 -25.04 -19.28
C PHE A 524 -8.13 -24.33 -20.18
#